data_AF-A0A2E0M3D5-F1
#
_entry.id   AF-A0A2E0M3D5-F1
#
_cell.length_a   1.000
_cell.length_b   1.000
_cell.length_c   1.000
_cell.angle_alpha   90.00
_cell.angle_beta   90.00
_cell.angle_gamma   90.00
#
_symmetry.space_group_name_H-M   'P 1'
#
loop_
_entity.id
_entity.type
_entity.pdbx_description
1 polymer ?
#
loop_
_entity_poly.entity_id
_entity_poly.type
_entity_poly.pdbx_seq_one_letter_code
_entity_poly.pdbx_strand_id
1 'polypeptide(L)'
;MAKGFTVKAKAPVATKNKESEWDYDRAKQLVQGKSVVFCLPGRGVSYQYLKSFVQLCFDLVQAGASIQISQDYSSMVNFARCKCLGANVLRGPDQLPWDGKLKYDWQLWIDSDIVFNSEKFWQLVLMEKDLAAGWYATEDGRTTSVAHWLEEDDFRSNGGVMNHETVESISKRKKPFTVDYTGFGWLLIKKGVFEHEGMPYPWFAPKMQVFESGSVQDMCGEDVSFCLDAKDAGFEIWCDPRIRVGHEKTRVI
;
A
#
# COMPACT_ATOMS: atom_id res chain seq x y z
N MET A 1 -33.55 10.76 54.75
CA MET A 1 -32.64 11.84 54.34
C MET A 1 -31.28 11.23 54.02
N ALA A 2 -31.10 10.70 52.80
CA ALA A 2 -29.85 10.06 52.39
C ALA A 2 -28.85 11.14 51.91
N LYS A 3 -27.66 11.17 52.53
CA LYS A 3 -26.58 12.10 52.19
C LYS A 3 -26.03 11.74 50.80
N GLY A 4 -26.25 12.61 49.82
CA GLY A 4 -25.71 12.46 48.46
C GLY A 4 -24.19 12.63 48.45
N PHE A 5 -23.49 11.60 47.98
CA PHE A 5 -22.06 11.65 47.70
C PHE A 5 -21.82 12.45 46.40
N THR A 6 -21.08 13.55 46.50
CA THR A 6 -20.66 14.34 45.32
C THR A 6 -19.27 13.84 44.89
N VAL A 7 -19.20 13.15 43.76
CA VAL A 7 -17.92 12.78 43.13
C VAL A 7 -17.38 14.01 42.41
N LYS A 8 -16.32 14.62 42.96
CA LYS A 8 -15.53 15.64 42.24
C LYS A 8 -14.61 14.93 41.25
N ALA A 9 -15.09 14.66 40.04
CA ALA A 9 -14.24 14.25 38.94
C ALA A 9 -13.26 15.41 38.61
N LYS A 10 -11.95 15.15 38.67
CA LYS A 10 -10.96 16.08 38.12
C LYS A 10 -11.20 16.19 36.62
N ALA A 11 -11.30 17.42 36.11
CA ALA A 11 -11.32 17.67 34.68
C ALA A 11 -10.10 17.00 34.02
N PRO A 12 -10.24 16.39 32.82
CA PRO A 12 -9.12 15.81 32.13
C PRO A 12 -8.04 16.89 31.95
N VAL A 13 -6.83 16.61 32.41
CA VAL A 13 -5.69 17.45 32.10
C VAL A 13 -5.51 17.34 30.59
N ALA A 14 -5.73 18.45 29.88
CA ALA A 14 -5.42 18.54 28.47
C ALA A 14 -3.97 18.06 28.30
N THR A 15 -3.79 16.90 27.68
CA THR A 15 -2.47 16.46 27.23
C THR A 15 -1.93 17.58 26.38
N LYS A 16 -0.80 18.16 26.79
CA LYS A 16 -0.03 19.12 26.00
C LYS A 16 -0.03 18.61 24.56
N ASN A 17 -0.53 19.44 23.62
CA ASN A 17 -0.43 19.16 22.20
C ASN A 17 1.03 18.80 21.91
N LYS A 18 1.30 17.50 21.70
CA LYS A 18 2.48 17.12 20.95
C LYS A 18 2.32 17.86 19.63
N GLU A 19 3.29 18.71 19.27
CA GLU A 19 3.39 19.16 17.89
C GLU A 19 3.23 17.92 17.02
N SER A 20 2.25 17.97 16.10
CA SER A 20 1.96 16.84 15.22
C SER A 20 3.27 16.47 14.52
N GLU A 21 3.69 15.21 14.65
CA GLU A 21 4.90 14.69 13.99
C GLU A 21 4.85 14.86 12.46
N TRP A 22 3.65 15.09 11.92
CA TRP A 22 3.34 15.23 10.52
C TRP A 22 2.67 16.56 10.20
N ASP A 23 3.11 17.20 9.12
CA ASP A 23 2.52 18.42 8.58
C ASP A 23 1.35 18.07 7.64
N TYR A 24 0.18 17.81 8.21
CA TYR A 24 -1.00 17.47 7.41
C TYR A 24 -1.56 18.64 6.60
N ASP A 25 -1.22 19.88 6.94
CA ASP A 25 -1.62 21.04 6.14
C ASP A 25 -0.81 21.07 4.84
N ARG A 26 0.50 20.78 4.91
CA ARG A 26 1.32 20.54 3.72
C ARG A 26 0.80 19.38 2.88
N ALA A 27 0.41 18.26 3.51
CA ALA A 27 -0.16 17.11 2.78
C ALA A 27 -1.41 17.49 1.97
N LYS A 28 -2.33 18.25 2.59
CA LYS A 28 -3.54 18.74 1.92
C LYS A 28 -3.21 19.72 0.78
N GLN A 29 -2.22 20.60 0.96
CA GLN A 29 -1.76 21.48 -0.12
C GLN A 29 -1.18 20.71 -1.31
N LEU A 30 -0.42 19.64 -1.07
CA LEU A 30 0.13 18.78 -2.12
C LEU A 30 -0.97 18.07 -2.92
N VAL A 31 -2.07 17.73 -2.25
CA VAL A 31 -3.22 17.01 -2.82
C VAL A 31 -4.21 17.94 -3.52
N GLN A 32 -4.21 19.24 -3.21
CA GLN A 32 -5.14 20.18 -3.79
C GLN A 32 -5.03 20.22 -5.32
N GLY A 33 -6.15 20.01 -6.01
CA GLY A 33 -6.23 19.96 -7.48
C GLY A 33 -5.70 18.66 -8.11
N LYS A 34 -5.29 17.67 -7.30
CA LYS A 34 -4.83 16.36 -7.78
C LYS A 34 -5.98 15.40 -8.03
N SER A 35 -5.76 14.45 -8.94
CA SER A 35 -6.69 13.37 -9.22
C SER A 35 -6.15 12.04 -8.71
N VAL A 36 -6.87 11.41 -7.77
CA VAL A 36 -6.50 10.14 -7.13
C VAL A 36 -7.43 9.04 -7.62
N VAL A 37 -6.86 7.96 -8.15
CA VAL A 37 -7.61 6.76 -8.50
C VAL A 37 -7.41 5.71 -7.42
N PHE A 38 -8.51 5.28 -6.79
CA PHE A 38 -8.49 4.15 -5.87
C PHE A 38 -8.52 2.84 -6.66
N CYS A 39 -7.47 2.05 -6.57
CA CYS A 39 -7.35 0.74 -7.21
C CYS A 39 -7.71 -0.35 -6.18
N LEU A 40 -8.91 -0.91 -6.32
CA LEU A 40 -9.55 -1.76 -5.31
C LEU A 40 -9.79 -3.17 -5.85
N PRO A 41 -8.83 -4.11 -5.77
CA PRO A 41 -9.06 -5.49 -6.19
C PRO A 41 -9.96 -6.22 -5.19
N GLY A 42 -10.92 -7.02 -5.68
CA GLY A 42 -11.79 -7.86 -4.82
C GLY A 42 -13.28 -7.54 -4.97
N ARG A 43 -14.17 -8.37 -4.41
CA ARG A 43 -15.65 -8.23 -4.58
C ARG A 43 -16.37 -7.55 -3.42
N GLY A 44 -15.73 -7.43 -2.27
CA GLY A 44 -16.38 -6.98 -1.05
C GLY A 44 -15.36 -6.57 -0.02
N VAL A 45 -15.83 -5.81 0.97
CA VAL A 45 -15.04 -5.20 2.03
C VAL A 45 -15.83 -5.26 3.33
N SER A 46 -15.16 -5.15 4.48
CA SER A 46 -15.86 -5.05 5.77
C SER A 46 -16.47 -3.67 5.98
N TYR A 47 -17.38 -3.55 6.95
CA TYR A 47 -17.91 -2.25 7.36
C TYR A 47 -16.84 -1.34 7.97
N GLN A 48 -15.78 -1.93 8.54
CA GLN A 48 -14.64 -1.17 9.03
C GLN A 48 -13.90 -0.50 7.88
N TYR A 49 -13.57 -1.26 6.84
CA TYR A 49 -13.00 -0.72 5.61
C TYR A 49 -13.89 0.36 4.99
N LEU A 50 -15.19 0.06 4.82
CA LEU A 50 -16.12 0.98 4.15
C LEU A 50 -16.20 2.34 4.85
N LYS A 51 -16.22 2.36 6.19
CA LYS A 51 -16.22 3.61 6.96
C LYS A 51 -14.95 4.41 6.73
N SER A 52 -13.78 3.77 6.81
CA SER A 52 -12.49 4.41 6.57
C SER A 52 -12.37 4.93 5.13
N PHE A 53 -12.83 4.16 4.16
CA PHE A 53 -12.82 4.54 2.75
C PHE A 53 -13.72 5.75 2.47
N VAL A 54 -14.97 5.73 2.96
CA VAL A 54 -15.89 6.86 2.80
C VAL A 54 -15.34 8.13 3.45
N GLN A 55 -14.74 8.00 4.64
CA GLN A 55 -14.10 9.14 5.31
C GLN A 55 -12.94 9.70 4.48
N LEU A 56 -12.06 8.84 3.94
CA LEU A 56 -10.95 9.26 3.08
C LEU A 56 -11.45 9.98 1.82
N CYS A 57 -12.51 9.47 1.18
CA CYS A 57 -13.14 10.13 0.04
C CYS A 57 -13.61 11.55 0.37
N PHE A 58 -14.29 11.74 1.51
CA PHE A 58 -14.72 13.07 1.95
C PHE A 58 -13.54 13.99 2.23
N ASP A 59 -12.52 13.50 2.94
CA ASP A 59 -11.36 14.31 3.31
C ASP A 59 -10.55 14.76 2.08
N LEU A 60 -10.42 13.91 1.06
CA LEU A 60 -9.77 14.24 -0.22
C LEU A 60 -10.55 15.31 -0.98
N VAL A 61 -11.87 15.16 -1.11
CA VAL A 61 -12.72 16.14 -1.80
C VAL A 61 -12.70 17.48 -1.06
N GLN A 62 -12.75 17.47 0.27
CA GLN A 62 -12.61 18.69 1.08
C GLN A 62 -11.23 19.34 0.95
N ALA A 63 -10.17 18.55 0.75
CA ALA A 63 -8.83 19.05 0.44
C ALA A 63 -8.68 19.53 -1.03
N GLY A 64 -9.74 19.45 -1.84
CA GLY A 64 -9.77 19.94 -3.21
C GLY A 64 -9.19 18.98 -4.26
N ALA A 65 -9.07 17.68 -3.94
CA ALA A 65 -8.76 16.65 -4.92
C ALA A 65 -10.01 16.11 -5.62
N SER A 66 -9.84 15.56 -6.82
CA SER A 66 -10.82 14.70 -7.45
C SER A 66 -10.48 13.23 -7.20
N ILE A 67 -11.50 12.39 -7.05
CA ILE A 67 -11.32 10.96 -6.82
C ILE A 67 -12.03 10.14 -7.91
N GLN A 68 -11.48 8.97 -8.20
CA GLN A 68 -12.08 7.96 -9.05
C GLN A 68 -11.91 6.58 -8.41
N ILE A 69 -12.83 5.67 -8.69
CA ILE A 69 -12.77 4.29 -8.16
C ILE A 69 -12.58 3.36 -9.35
N SER A 70 -11.54 2.53 -9.29
CA SER A 70 -11.28 1.45 -10.23
C SER A 70 -11.24 0.13 -9.47
N GLN A 71 -12.39 -0.55 -9.46
CA GLN A 71 -12.61 -1.81 -8.76
C GLN A 71 -12.87 -2.89 -9.80
N ASP A 72 -12.19 -4.03 -9.66
CA ASP A 72 -12.49 -5.23 -10.44
C ASP A 72 -12.12 -6.49 -9.64
N TYR A 73 -12.47 -7.65 -10.18
CA TYR A 73 -12.21 -8.94 -9.58
C TYR A 73 -11.78 -9.99 -10.62
N SER A 74 -10.93 -10.88 -10.15
CA SER A 74 -10.63 -12.16 -10.77
C SER A 74 -10.34 -13.17 -9.67
N SER A 75 -10.54 -14.46 -9.94
CA SER A 75 -10.04 -15.53 -9.07
C SER A 75 -8.52 -15.65 -9.06
N MET A 76 -7.84 -14.96 -10.00
CA MET A 76 -6.40 -14.82 -10.05
C MET A 76 -6.03 -13.36 -9.75
N VAL A 77 -5.27 -13.12 -8.68
CA VAL A 77 -5.00 -11.77 -8.15
C VAL A 77 -4.25 -10.89 -9.16
N ASN A 78 -3.27 -11.44 -9.88
CA ASN A 78 -2.55 -10.77 -10.97
C ASN A 78 -3.51 -10.20 -12.04
N PHE A 79 -4.53 -10.97 -12.42
CA PHE A 79 -5.55 -10.48 -13.36
C PHE A 79 -6.46 -9.45 -12.70
N ALA A 80 -6.81 -9.61 -11.43
CA ALA A 80 -7.63 -8.62 -10.72
C ALA A 80 -6.93 -7.25 -10.71
N ARG A 81 -5.64 -7.21 -10.36
CA ARG A 81 -4.84 -5.98 -10.38
C ARG A 81 -4.71 -5.38 -11.78
N CYS A 82 -4.43 -6.18 -12.81
CA CYS A 82 -4.40 -5.69 -14.19
C CYS A 82 -5.75 -5.09 -14.63
N LYS A 83 -6.87 -5.71 -14.23
CA LYS A 83 -8.22 -5.19 -14.54
C LYS A 83 -8.54 -3.89 -13.80
N CYS A 84 -8.04 -3.69 -12.57
CA CYS A 84 -8.10 -2.39 -11.90
C CYS A 84 -7.41 -1.27 -12.70
N LEU A 85 -6.55 -1.59 -13.66
CA LEU A 85 -5.94 -0.63 -14.59
C LEU A 85 -6.61 -0.62 -15.97
N GLY A 86 -7.76 -1.27 -16.14
CA GLY A 86 -8.48 -1.33 -17.41
C GLY A 86 -7.81 -2.18 -18.50
N ALA A 87 -6.89 -3.07 -18.11
CA ALA A 87 -6.15 -3.92 -19.05
C ALA A 87 -7.06 -4.82 -19.88
N ASN A 88 -6.65 -5.09 -21.12
CA ASN A 88 -7.31 -6.05 -21.99
C ASN A 88 -6.28 -6.83 -22.81
N VAL A 89 -6.29 -8.16 -22.68
CA VAL A 89 -5.33 -9.06 -23.35
C VAL A 89 -5.21 -8.85 -24.86
N LEU A 90 -6.26 -8.32 -25.52
CA LEU A 90 -6.28 -8.09 -26.97
C LEU A 90 -5.51 -6.84 -27.42
N ARG A 91 -5.01 -6.01 -26.50
CA ARG A 91 -4.34 -4.72 -26.81
C ARG A 91 -2.81 -4.81 -26.86
N GLY A 92 -2.22 -5.98 -26.65
CA GLY A 92 -0.76 -6.16 -26.69
C GLY A 92 -0.05 -5.60 -25.47
N PRO A 93 1.30 -5.58 -25.44
CA PRO A 93 2.08 -5.18 -24.25
C PRO A 93 2.17 -3.66 -24.02
N ASP A 94 1.95 -2.83 -25.04
CA ASP A 94 2.15 -1.38 -24.97
C ASP A 94 0.93 -0.62 -24.40
N GLN A 95 0.12 -1.29 -23.58
CA GLN A 95 -1.08 -0.69 -22.98
C GLN A 95 -0.67 0.33 -21.93
N LEU A 96 -1.45 1.40 -21.81
CA LEU A 96 -1.39 2.30 -20.67
C LEU A 96 -2.58 2.04 -19.74
N PRO A 97 -2.48 2.36 -18.44
CA PRO A 97 -3.63 2.35 -17.54
C PRO A 97 -4.82 3.10 -18.15
N TRP A 98 -5.96 2.43 -18.23
CA TRP A 98 -7.21 2.90 -18.82
C TRP A 98 -7.06 3.47 -20.24
N ASP A 99 -6.17 2.87 -21.04
CA ASP A 99 -5.79 3.33 -22.38
C ASP A 99 -5.28 4.79 -22.42
N GLY A 100 -4.77 5.32 -21.30
CA GLY A 100 -4.37 6.72 -21.18
C GLY A 100 -5.53 7.72 -21.22
N LYS A 101 -6.79 7.26 -21.20
CA LYS A 101 -7.98 8.11 -21.30
C LYS A 101 -8.36 8.76 -19.97
N LEU A 102 -8.00 8.12 -18.85
CA LEU A 102 -8.26 8.65 -17.52
C LEU A 102 -7.15 9.61 -17.09
N LYS A 103 -7.50 10.84 -16.74
CA LYS A 103 -6.56 11.80 -16.17
C LYS A 103 -6.44 11.58 -14.66
N TYR A 104 -5.22 11.30 -14.21
CA TYR A 104 -4.90 11.11 -12.80
C TYR A 104 -3.48 11.61 -12.49
N ASP A 105 -3.20 11.81 -11.21
CA ASP A 105 -1.87 12.12 -10.66
C ASP A 105 -1.33 10.94 -9.84
N TRP A 106 -2.21 10.27 -9.09
CA TRP A 106 -1.85 9.14 -8.23
C TRP A 106 -2.84 7.98 -8.34
N GLN A 107 -2.32 6.77 -8.13
CA GLN A 107 -3.09 5.57 -7.86
C GLN A 107 -2.86 5.18 -6.40
N LEU A 108 -3.92 5.04 -5.61
CA LEU A 108 -3.84 4.47 -4.28
C LEU A 108 -4.40 3.04 -4.31
N TRP A 109 -3.52 2.08 -4.10
CA TRP A 109 -3.85 0.67 -4.01
C TRP A 109 -4.21 0.32 -2.57
N ILE A 110 -5.38 -0.31 -2.42
CA ILE A 110 -5.90 -0.73 -1.12
C ILE A 110 -6.52 -2.12 -1.27
N ASP A 111 -5.99 -3.08 -0.53
CA ASP A 111 -6.60 -4.42 -0.45
C ASP A 111 -7.85 -4.38 0.45
N SER A 112 -8.83 -5.24 0.16
CA SER A 112 -10.16 -5.20 0.78
C SER A 112 -10.21 -5.45 2.29
N ASP A 113 -9.12 -5.96 2.86
CA ASP A 113 -8.97 -6.32 4.28
C ASP A 113 -8.01 -5.39 5.04
N ILE A 114 -7.65 -4.26 4.45
CA ILE A 114 -6.77 -3.27 5.09
C ILE A 114 -7.57 -2.33 5.99
N VAL A 115 -7.06 -2.11 7.21
CA VAL A 115 -7.67 -1.22 8.20
C VAL A 115 -6.83 0.05 8.31
N PHE A 116 -7.41 1.18 7.90
CA PHE A 116 -6.70 2.46 7.79
C PHE A 116 -7.55 3.65 8.26
N ASN A 117 -6.96 4.84 8.23
CA ASN A 117 -7.65 6.13 8.36
C ASN A 117 -7.01 7.15 7.40
N SER A 118 -7.60 8.34 7.25
CA SER A 118 -7.12 9.36 6.30
C SER A 118 -5.71 9.88 6.63
N GLU A 119 -5.29 9.87 7.90
CA GLU A 119 -3.93 10.27 8.28
C GLU A 119 -2.88 9.39 7.61
N LYS A 120 -3.13 8.09 7.45
CA LYS A 120 -2.21 7.19 6.76
C LYS A 120 -2.02 7.56 5.29
N PHE A 121 -3.04 8.11 4.64
CA PHE A 121 -2.91 8.62 3.28
C PHE A 121 -2.07 9.91 3.24
N TRP A 122 -2.34 10.85 4.15
CA TRP A 122 -1.57 12.10 4.23
C TRP A 122 -0.08 11.84 4.48
N GLN A 123 0.24 10.82 5.28
CA GLN A 123 1.62 10.41 5.54
C GLN A 123 2.31 9.88 4.27
N LEU A 124 1.61 9.13 3.41
CA LEU A 124 2.17 8.69 2.11
C LEU A 124 2.45 9.89 1.19
N VAL A 125 1.53 10.84 1.10
CA VAL A 125 1.68 12.05 0.28
C VAL A 125 2.91 12.85 0.70
N LEU A 126 3.16 12.97 2.01
CA LEU A 126 4.32 13.69 2.54
C LEU A 126 5.67 13.04 2.23
N MET A 127 5.70 11.79 1.76
CA MET A 127 6.93 11.16 1.31
C MET A 127 7.41 11.73 -0.04
N GLU A 128 6.49 12.25 -0.86
CA GLU A 128 6.77 12.80 -2.20
C GLU A 128 7.60 11.84 -3.09
N LYS A 129 7.29 10.54 -3.05
CA LYS A 129 7.96 9.48 -3.83
C LYS A 129 7.08 8.96 -4.96
N ASP A 130 7.71 8.37 -5.97
CA ASP A 130 6.98 7.74 -7.08
C ASP A 130 6.27 6.45 -6.63
N LEU A 131 6.88 5.72 -5.69
CA LEU A 131 6.32 4.54 -5.02
C LEU A 131 6.44 4.74 -3.50
N ALA A 132 5.34 5.11 -2.84
CA ALA A 132 5.28 5.36 -1.41
C ALA A 132 4.39 4.33 -0.71
N ALA A 133 4.99 3.49 0.13
CA ALA A 133 4.34 2.40 0.84
C ALA A 133 4.20 2.69 2.34
N GLY A 134 3.07 2.24 2.89
CA GLY A 134 2.99 1.89 4.31
C GLY A 134 3.14 0.38 4.47
N TRP A 135 3.05 -0.09 5.70
CA TRP A 135 3.21 -1.51 5.98
C TRP A 135 2.09 -2.05 6.87
N TYR A 136 1.86 -3.35 6.75
CA TYR A 136 0.97 -4.11 7.60
C TYR A 136 1.63 -5.43 8.00
N ALA A 137 1.16 -6.03 9.09
CA ALA A 137 1.59 -7.38 9.45
C ALA A 137 0.96 -8.38 8.49
N THR A 138 1.70 -9.41 8.07
CA THR A 138 1.13 -10.53 7.32
C THR A 138 0.26 -11.39 8.25
N GLU A 139 -0.34 -12.45 7.70
CA GLU A 139 -1.25 -13.34 8.44
C GLU A 139 -0.60 -14.02 9.67
N ASP A 140 0.73 -14.18 9.68
CA ASP A 140 1.46 -14.75 10.82
C ASP A 140 1.55 -13.80 12.03
N GLY A 141 1.20 -12.52 11.86
CA GLY A 141 1.27 -11.47 12.87
C GLY A 141 2.68 -11.04 13.28
N ARG A 142 3.72 -11.53 12.59
CA ARG A 142 5.15 -11.35 12.91
C ARG A 142 5.93 -10.71 11.77
N THR A 143 5.75 -11.19 10.54
CA THR A 143 6.36 -10.61 9.34
C THR A 143 5.50 -9.45 8.82
N THR A 144 6.10 -8.59 8.01
CA THR A 144 5.41 -7.42 7.43
C THR A 144 5.25 -7.54 5.94
N SER A 145 4.43 -6.69 5.36
CA SER A 145 4.22 -6.58 3.91
C SER A 145 5.43 -6.06 3.14
N VAL A 146 6.56 -5.74 3.80
CA VAL A 146 7.78 -5.27 3.12
C VAL A 146 8.96 -6.20 3.38
N ALA A 147 9.82 -6.35 2.38
CA ALA A 147 10.96 -7.26 2.47
C ALA A 147 12.17 -6.74 1.69
N HIS A 148 13.31 -7.35 1.99
CA HIS A 148 14.57 -7.19 1.28
C HIS A 148 14.93 -8.47 0.53
N TRP A 149 15.64 -8.30 -0.60
CA TRP A 149 16.16 -9.40 -1.39
C TRP A 149 17.23 -10.16 -0.60
N LEU A 150 17.30 -11.47 -0.83
CA LEU A 150 18.33 -12.34 -0.28
C LEU A 150 19.13 -12.97 -1.42
N GLU A 151 20.43 -13.12 -1.20
CA GLU A 151 21.25 -14.00 -2.03
C GLU A 151 20.85 -15.46 -1.84
N GLU A 152 21.23 -16.33 -2.79
CA GLU A 152 20.75 -17.72 -2.83
C GLU A 152 20.99 -18.50 -1.52
N ASP A 153 22.19 -18.40 -0.95
CA ASP A 153 22.53 -19.11 0.28
C ASP A 153 21.67 -18.64 1.46
N ASP A 154 21.44 -17.33 1.58
CA ASP A 154 20.59 -16.76 2.62
C ASP A 154 19.11 -17.13 2.38
N PHE A 155 18.64 -17.14 1.13
CA PHE A 155 17.29 -17.57 0.79
C PHE A 155 17.05 -19.04 1.16
N ARG A 156 18.01 -19.92 0.87
CA ARG A 156 17.98 -21.34 1.29
C ARG A 156 17.94 -21.46 2.82
N SER A 157 18.83 -20.75 3.52
CA SER A 157 18.90 -20.78 4.98
C SER A 157 17.65 -20.18 5.64
N ASN A 158 16.96 -19.24 4.97
CA ASN A 158 15.71 -18.64 5.42
C ASN A 158 14.45 -19.45 5.04
N GLY A 159 14.62 -20.69 4.56
CA GLY A 159 13.52 -21.60 4.26
C GLY A 159 12.76 -21.28 2.97
N GLY A 160 13.40 -20.58 2.03
CA GLY A 160 12.78 -20.22 0.75
C GLY A 160 11.81 -19.04 0.84
N VAL A 161 12.00 -18.15 1.80
CA VAL A 161 11.20 -16.93 1.97
C VAL A 161 12.12 -15.71 1.93
N MET A 162 11.66 -14.62 1.31
CA MET A 162 12.39 -13.35 1.29
C MET A 162 12.61 -12.80 2.70
N ASN A 163 13.57 -11.89 2.88
CA ASN A 163 13.86 -11.30 4.17
C ASN A 163 12.82 -10.23 4.53
N HIS A 164 11.64 -10.66 4.94
CA HIS A 164 10.60 -9.77 5.42
C HIS A 164 11.08 -9.04 6.66
N GLU A 165 10.87 -7.72 6.68
CA GLU A 165 10.94 -6.98 7.93
C GLU A 165 9.92 -7.60 8.89
N THR A 166 10.32 -7.75 10.15
CA THR A 166 9.43 -8.18 11.23
C THR A 166 8.77 -6.96 11.85
N VAL A 167 7.64 -7.16 12.53
CA VAL A 167 7.00 -6.11 13.33
C VAL A 167 7.98 -5.50 14.34
N GLU A 168 8.91 -6.29 14.87
CA GLU A 168 9.93 -5.81 15.80
C GLU A 168 11.02 -4.98 15.10
N SER A 169 11.60 -5.48 14.01
CA SER A 169 12.70 -4.81 13.30
C SER A 169 12.24 -3.50 12.66
N ILE A 170 11.06 -3.47 12.02
CA ILE A 170 10.54 -2.25 11.41
C ILE A 170 10.22 -1.17 12.45
N SER A 171 9.77 -1.57 13.65
CA SER A 171 9.46 -0.63 14.75
C SER A 171 10.70 0.10 15.30
N LYS A 172 11.90 -0.46 15.09
CA LYS A 172 13.18 0.16 15.47
C LYS A 172 13.56 1.28 14.49
N ARG A 173 13.06 1.25 13.24
CA ARG A 173 13.29 2.30 12.25
C ARG A 173 12.45 3.54 12.55
N LYS A 174 12.97 4.73 12.22
CA LYS A 174 12.33 6.03 12.51
C LYS A 174 12.19 6.94 11.29
N LYS A 175 12.78 6.56 10.16
CA LYS A 175 12.80 7.34 8.92
C LYS A 175 12.39 6.45 7.75
N PRO A 176 11.84 7.02 6.68
CA PRO A 176 11.65 6.32 5.41
C PRO A 176 12.93 5.62 4.95
N PHE A 177 12.76 4.44 4.35
CA PHE A 177 13.83 3.62 3.80
C PHE A 177 13.36 2.92 2.54
N THR A 178 14.30 2.50 1.70
CA THR A 178 13.99 1.73 0.49
C THR A 178 13.79 0.26 0.83
N VAL A 179 12.90 -0.39 0.10
CA VAL A 179 12.62 -1.84 0.21
C VAL A 179 12.65 -2.46 -1.17
N ASP A 180 12.90 -3.77 -1.22
CA ASP A 180 12.92 -4.51 -2.49
C ASP A 180 11.54 -5.03 -2.87
N TYR A 181 10.68 -5.19 -1.86
CA TYR A 181 9.31 -5.66 -1.99
C TYR A 181 8.39 -4.87 -1.07
N THR A 182 7.21 -4.55 -1.59
CA THR A 182 6.04 -4.16 -0.80
C THR A 182 4.80 -4.85 -1.34
N GLY A 183 3.94 -5.30 -0.43
CA GLY A 183 2.57 -5.69 -0.78
C GLY A 183 1.75 -4.48 -1.22
N PHE A 184 0.75 -4.72 -2.05
CA PHE A 184 -0.09 -3.67 -2.63
C PHE A 184 -1.30 -3.26 -1.77
N GLY A 185 -1.40 -3.76 -0.54
CA GLY A 185 -2.50 -3.43 0.36
C GLY A 185 -2.53 -1.96 0.80
N TRP A 186 -1.40 -1.25 0.76
CA TRP A 186 -1.33 0.18 1.07
C TRP A 186 -0.16 0.86 0.37
N LEU A 187 -0.35 1.17 -0.91
CA LEU A 187 0.71 1.71 -1.78
C LEU A 187 0.17 2.87 -2.63
N LEU A 188 0.82 4.03 -2.53
CA LEU A 188 0.57 5.19 -3.38
C LEU A 188 1.60 5.20 -4.52
N ILE A 189 1.09 5.17 -5.75
CA ILE A 189 1.89 5.13 -6.97
C ILE A 189 1.62 6.40 -7.78
N LYS A 190 2.67 7.09 -8.19
CA LYS A 190 2.57 8.27 -9.03
C LYS A 190 2.40 7.91 -10.50
N LYS A 191 1.61 8.71 -11.21
CA LYS A 191 1.53 8.64 -12.67
C LYS A 191 2.94 8.75 -13.26
N GLY A 192 3.23 7.88 -14.23
CA GLY A 192 4.54 7.74 -14.85
C GLY A 192 5.20 6.40 -14.53
N VAL A 193 4.84 5.73 -13.43
CA VAL A 193 5.38 4.40 -13.10
C VAL A 193 4.81 3.33 -14.02
N PHE A 194 3.48 3.16 -14.05
CA PHE A 194 2.84 2.18 -14.94
C PHE A 194 2.94 2.53 -16.43
N GLU A 195 3.18 3.81 -16.76
CA GLU A 195 3.41 4.27 -18.12
C GLU A 195 4.88 4.21 -18.55
N HIS A 196 5.79 3.80 -17.67
CA HIS A 196 7.21 3.71 -17.99
C HIS A 196 7.46 2.61 -19.03
N GLU A 197 8.40 2.84 -19.97
CA GLU A 197 8.75 1.86 -21.01
C GLU A 197 9.29 0.53 -20.45
N GLY A 198 9.92 0.58 -19.28
CA GLY A 198 10.37 -0.59 -18.51
C GLY A 198 9.26 -1.30 -17.73
N MET A 199 8.00 -0.83 -17.81
CA MET A 199 6.84 -1.40 -17.11
C MET A 199 5.74 -1.82 -18.11
N PRO A 200 6.01 -2.69 -19.09
CA PRO A 200 5.00 -3.10 -20.07
C PRO A 200 3.91 -3.97 -19.45
N TYR A 201 2.72 -3.98 -20.08
CA TYR A 201 1.70 -4.97 -19.77
C TYR A 201 2.19 -6.38 -20.16
N PRO A 202 1.89 -7.43 -19.37
CA PRO A 202 1.14 -7.43 -18.11
C PRO A 202 1.94 -7.02 -16.86
N TRP A 203 1.55 -5.92 -16.22
CA TRP A 203 2.24 -5.31 -15.05
C TRP A 203 2.37 -6.18 -13.80
N PHE A 204 1.57 -7.25 -13.71
CA PHE A 204 1.50 -8.12 -12.55
C PHE A 204 1.70 -9.59 -12.94
N ALA A 205 2.32 -9.87 -14.08
CA ALA A 205 2.59 -11.25 -14.46
C ALA A 205 3.58 -11.90 -13.48
N PRO A 206 3.26 -13.08 -12.94
CA PRO A 206 4.16 -13.80 -12.06
C PRO A 206 5.45 -14.16 -12.81
N LYS A 207 6.59 -14.00 -12.16
CA LYS A 207 7.90 -14.33 -12.72
C LYS A 207 8.48 -15.59 -12.08
N MET A 208 9.17 -16.38 -12.88
CA MET A 208 10.06 -17.42 -12.37
C MET A 208 11.34 -16.75 -11.87
N GLN A 209 11.63 -16.98 -10.60
CA GLN A 209 12.91 -16.63 -9.97
C GLN A 209 13.80 -17.86 -10.03
N VAL A 210 14.89 -17.75 -10.78
CA VAL A 210 15.92 -18.78 -10.86
C VAL A 210 17.16 -18.21 -10.18
N PHE A 211 17.55 -18.80 -9.06
CA PHE A 211 18.75 -18.39 -8.34
C PHE A 211 20.01 -18.85 -9.08
N GLU A 212 21.17 -18.32 -8.71
CA GLU A 212 22.44 -18.43 -9.44
C GLU A 212 22.81 -19.88 -9.81
N SER A 213 22.59 -20.82 -8.91
CA SER A 213 22.89 -22.24 -9.14
C SER A 213 21.89 -22.94 -10.09
N GLY A 214 20.74 -22.33 -10.38
CA GLY A 214 19.63 -22.91 -11.13
C GLY A 214 18.88 -24.04 -10.42
N SER A 215 19.35 -24.49 -9.26
CA SER A 215 18.74 -25.60 -8.50
C SER A 215 17.64 -25.16 -7.55
N VAL A 216 17.61 -23.86 -7.20
CA VAL A 216 16.48 -23.23 -6.52
C VAL A 216 15.71 -22.41 -7.53
N GLN A 217 14.44 -22.75 -7.68
CA GLN A 217 13.49 -22.03 -8.52
C GLN A 217 12.24 -21.77 -7.70
N ASP A 218 11.76 -20.54 -7.74
CA ASP A 218 10.51 -20.13 -7.11
C ASP A 218 9.66 -19.32 -8.10
N MET A 219 8.36 -19.29 -7.88
CA MET A 219 7.47 -18.39 -8.61
C MET A 219 7.08 -17.27 -7.67
N CYS A 220 7.47 -16.05 -8.00
CA CYS A 220 7.13 -14.93 -7.13
C CYS A 220 5.69 -14.46 -7.34
N GLY A 221 5.10 -13.94 -6.27
CA GLY A 221 3.78 -13.32 -6.29
C GLY A 221 3.71 -12.14 -7.26
N GLU A 222 2.50 -11.71 -7.57
CA GLU A 222 2.22 -10.61 -8.49
C GLU A 222 2.79 -9.28 -7.99
N ASP A 223 2.72 -9.05 -6.67
CA ASP A 223 3.27 -7.85 -6.03
C ASP A 223 4.80 -7.84 -6.12
N VAL A 224 5.44 -9.01 -5.93
CA VAL A 224 6.90 -9.16 -6.07
C VAL A 224 7.33 -8.93 -7.51
N SER A 225 6.58 -9.47 -8.47
CA SER A 225 6.88 -9.32 -9.90
C SER A 225 6.87 -7.85 -10.32
N PHE A 226 5.83 -7.10 -9.90
CA PHE A 226 5.77 -5.65 -10.11
C PHE A 226 6.96 -4.93 -9.48
N CYS A 227 7.30 -5.25 -8.22
CA CYS A 227 8.39 -4.59 -7.51
C CYS A 227 9.75 -4.81 -8.21
N LEU A 228 9.97 -6.01 -8.74
CA LEU A 228 11.16 -6.33 -9.53
C LEU A 228 11.20 -5.52 -10.84
N ASP A 229 10.10 -5.51 -11.60
CA ASP A 229 10.03 -4.68 -12.83
C ASP A 229 10.27 -3.19 -12.53
N ALA A 230 9.67 -2.67 -11.45
CA ALA A 230 9.84 -1.28 -11.06
C ALA A 230 11.31 -0.96 -10.73
N LYS A 231 12.00 -1.86 -10.03
CA LYS A 231 13.43 -1.70 -9.74
C LYS A 231 14.30 -1.81 -10.98
N ASP A 232 14.03 -2.78 -11.86
CA ASP A 232 14.74 -2.94 -13.13
C ASP A 232 14.55 -1.71 -14.04
N ALA A 233 13.37 -1.07 -13.96
CA ALA A 233 13.07 0.21 -14.60
C ALA A 233 13.69 1.43 -13.90
N GLY A 234 14.42 1.26 -12.79
CA GLY A 234 15.13 2.31 -12.08
C GLY A 234 14.34 3.05 -11.01
N PHE A 235 13.15 2.57 -10.64
CA PHE A 235 12.38 3.14 -9.53
C PHE A 235 12.84 2.61 -8.17
N GLU A 236 12.78 3.47 -7.16
CA GLU A 236 12.94 3.08 -5.76
C GLU A 236 11.57 2.96 -5.08
N ILE A 237 11.37 1.86 -4.36
CA ILE A 237 10.18 1.67 -3.52
C ILE A 237 10.52 2.14 -2.11
N TRP A 238 9.80 3.15 -1.63
CA TRP A 238 10.02 3.73 -0.31
C TRP A 238 8.93 3.29 0.67
N CYS A 239 9.34 2.82 1.85
CA CYS A 239 8.44 2.54 2.98
C CYS A 239 8.76 3.49 4.14
N ASP A 240 7.74 4.11 4.74
CA ASP A 240 7.91 4.79 6.04
C ASP A 240 7.46 3.87 7.19
N PRO A 241 8.36 3.50 8.13
CA PRO A 241 8.08 2.55 9.21
C PRO A 241 7.01 3.06 10.20
N ARG A 242 6.66 4.34 10.16
CA ARG A 242 5.63 4.95 11.00
C ARG A 242 4.23 4.84 10.39
N ILE A 243 4.13 4.52 9.10
CA ILE A 243 2.87 4.34 8.37
C ILE A 243 2.45 2.88 8.46
N ARG A 244 1.98 2.49 9.65
CA ARG A 244 1.38 1.16 9.86
C ARG A 244 -0.14 1.20 9.62
N VAL A 245 -0.64 0.29 8.79
CA VAL A 245 -2.06 -0.04 8.65
C VAL A 245 -2.35 -1.42 9.25
N GLY A 246 -3.62 -1.71 9.54
CA GLY A 246 -4.06 -3.03 10.01
C GLY A 246 -4.37 -3.98 8.85
N HIS A 247 -4.39 -5.27 9.15
CA HIS A 247 -4.71 -6.35 8.20
C HIS A 247 -5.74 -7.26 8.87
N GLU A 248 -6.98 -7.16 8.43
CA GLU A 248 -8.11 -7.89 8.96
C GLU A 248 -8.10 -9.33 8.46
N LYS A 249 -8.24 -10.31 9.35
CA LYS A 249 -8.36 -11.72 8.98
C LYS A 249 -9.64 -12.32 9.57
N THR A 250 -10.43 -12.94 8.70
CA THR A 250 -11.68 -13.58 9.10
C THR A 250 -11.38 -14.95 9.70
N ARG A 251 -11.96 -15.24 10.86
CA ARG A 251 -11.92 -16.57 11.48
C ARG A 251 -13.32 -17.16 11.53
N VAL A 252 -13.48 -18.36 10.97
CA VAL A 252 -14.72 -19.16 11.08
C VAL A 252 -14.58 -20.05 12.31
N ILE A 253 -15.64 -20.16 13.12
CA ILE A 253 -15.72 -21.01 14.32
C ILE A 253 -16.62 -22.20 14.01
#